data_AF-A0A4Y9Z8A8-F1
#
_entry.id   AF-A0A4Y9Z8A8-F1
#
_cell.length_a   1.000
_cell.length_b   1.000
_cell.length_c   1.000
_cell.angle_alpha   90.00
_cell.angle_beta   90.00
_cell.angle_gamma   90.00
#
_symmetry.space_group_name_H-M   'P 1'
#
loop_
_entity.id
_entity.type
_entity.pdbx_description
1 polymer ?
#
loop_
_entity_poly.entity_id
_entity_poly.type
_entity_poly.pdbx_seq_one_letter_code
_entity_poly.pdbx_strand_id
1 'polypeptide(L)'
;MVLQASNIHDKRRDMENRPPVKHSVVSKIKGLSRQRVRARATPGSPRFLHDASRRSKARASSSTLRFQVPPTPVALPTPADVEMTDAAPAELPTTTVTLPRLLAHPQRKEVPRETMTKIDPTLENVPMDFTRDVLKMQGPHMLKVLSSVQAEPARNALPKELPIVVNDLSCDLPTHMMAVWSRLPTSLPKRKVTLYPVHNMILAAHCANLPALPESHPQPPSTDGESITVPVVPLGLPSPHSFPQLTSYLYTKRVDTLLLALLPCAPPAPLQPSPDSEDREAEQKAMIAQFARKLSATFTPHALLQRTLFIYGMWKNVCALGIFDDNLWLVMELAWEVMMCAMAYATGNTSVQPMPPMYSPSPVLPETEAQ
;
A
#
# COMPACT_ATOMS: atom_id res chain seq x y z
N MET A 1 66.71 -30.97 27.78
CA MET A 1 65.34 -31.08 27.26
C MET A 1 65.22 -30.05 26.15
N VAL A 2 65.21 -30.53 24.91
CA VAL A 2 65.19 -29.75 23.67
C VAL A 2 63.73 -29.49 23.32
N LEU A 3 63.35 -28.26 22.97
CA LEU A 3 62.25 -28.00 22.02
C LEU A 3 62.45 -26.66 21.31
N GLN A 4 62.34 -26.73 19.99
CA GLN A 4 62.36 -25.65 19.00
C GLN A 4 61.09 -24.79 19.09
N ALA A 5 61.16 -23.54 18.65
CA ALA A 5 60.02 -22.86 18.04
C ALA A 5 60.47 -21.84 16.99
N SER A 6 59.80 -21.91 15.85
CA SER A 6 60.17 -21.36 14.56
C SER A 6 59.57 -19.98 14.31
N ASN A 7 60.27 -19.18 13.52
CA ASN A 7 59.73 -17.99 12.84
C ASN A 7 58.61 -18.36 11.85
N ILE A 8 57.48 -17.65 11.85
CA ILE A 8 56.69 -17.34 10.65
C ILE A 8 56.19 -15.90 10.74
N HIS A 9 56.50 -15.14 9.69
CA HIS A 9 56.22 -13.73 9.51
C HIS A 9 54.73 -13.38 9.50
N ASP A 10 54.39 -12.40 10.32
CA ASP A 10 53.12 -11.69 10.30
C ASP A 10 53.14 -10.62 9.19
N LYS A 11 52.39 -10.87 8.11
CA LYS A 11 52.09 -9.88 7.06
C LYS A 11 50.60 -9.56 7.12
N ARG A 12 50.24 -8.59 7.96
CA ARG A 12 49.00 -7.82 7.84
C ARG A 12 49.30 -6.34 7.99
N ARG A 13 49.64 -5.71 6.86
CA ARG A 13 49.56 -4.26 6.67
C ARG A 13 48.51 -3.99 5.58
N ASP A 14 47.75 -2.92 5.80
CA ASP A 14 46.93 -2.18 4.83
C ASP A 14 45.48 -2.64 4.55
N MET A 15 44.61 -2.65 5.58
CA MET A 15 43.15 -2.63 5.36
C MET A 15 42.38 -1.53 6.12
N GLU A 16 43.03 -0.58 6.79
CA GLU A 16 42.34 0.56 7.39
C GLU A 16 42.26 1.72 6.40
N ASN A 17 41.06 2.28 6.21
CA ASN A 17 40.70 3.46 5.37
C ASN A 17 40.32 3.23 3.90
N ARG A 18 39.54 2.19 3.57
CA ARG A 18 38.61 2.34 2.43
C ARG A 18 37.27 2.89 2.94
N PRO A 19 36.75 4.01 2.40
CA PRO A 19 35.43 4.48 2.77
C PRO A 19 34.40 3.39 2.48
N PRO A 20 33.36 3.23 3.33
CA PRO A 20 32.34 2.22 3.13
C PRO A 20 31.70 2.41 1.75
N VAL A 21 31.85 1.41 0.87
CA VAL A 21 31.24 1.44 -0.45
C VAL A 21 29.72 1.37 -0.27
N LYS A 22 29.01 2.42 -0.69
CA LYS A 22 27.55 2.45 -0.65
C LYS A 22 27.02 1.39 -1.63
N HIS A 23 26.61 0.26 -1.08
CA HIS A 23 26.04 -0.84 -1.85
C HIS A 23 24.57 -0.55 -2.19
N SER A 24 24.27 -0.30 -3.47
CA SER A 24 22.90 -0.21 -3.97
C SER A 24 22.11 -1.46 -3.61
N VAL A 25 20.78 -1.35 -3.45
CA VAL A 25 19.89 -2.48 -3.15
C VAL A 25 20.12 -3.64 -4.13
N VAL A 26 20.36 -3.35 -5.40
CA VAL A 26 20.66 -4.35 -6.44
C VAL A 26 21.93 -5.14 -6.08
N SER A 27 22.99 -4.46 -5.65
CA SER A 27 24.24 -5.11 -5.27
C SER A 27 24.05 -6.02 -4.04
N LYS A 28 23.16 -5.65 -3.10
CA LYS A 28 22.78 -6.50 -1.96
C LYS A 28 21.98 -7.73 -2.40
N ILE A 29 21.03 -7.58 -3.33
CA ILE A 29 20.28 -8.71 -3.93
C ILE A 29 21.26 -9.75 -4.49
N LYS A 30 22.29 -9.30 -5.23
CA LYS A 30 23.31 -10.19 -5.80
C LYS A 30 24.16 -10.90 -4.73
N GLY A 31 24.58 -10.17 -3.69
CA GLY A 31 25.36 -10.73 -2.59
C GLY A 31 24.62 -11.85 -1.86
N LEU A 32 23.35 -11.61 -1.53
CA LEU A 32 22.48 -12.57 -0.84
C LEU A 32 22.08 -13.75 -1.74
N SER A 33 21.82 -13.50 -3.03
CA SER A 33 21.49 -14.56 -3.99
C SER A 33 22.65 -15.56 -4.14
N ARG A 34 23.89 -15.07 -4.26
CA ARG A 34 25.07 -15.94 -4.39
C ARG A 34 25.32 -16.81 -3.16
N GLN A 35 24.97 -16.35 -1.96
CA GLN A 35 25.08 -17.15 -0.74
C GLN A 35 24.03 -18.27 -0.68
N ARG A 36 22.82 -18.05 -1.20
CA ARG A 36 21.74 -19.06 -1.17
C ARG A 36 21.77 -20.08 -2.30
N VAL A 37 22.42 -19.81 -3.44
CA VAL A 37 22.55 -20.80 -4.54
C VAL A 37 23.30 -22.08 -4.11
N ARG A 38 23.97 -22.09 -2.95
CA ARG A 38 24.59 -23.29 -2.37
C ARG A 38 23.74 -24.02 -1.32
N ALA A 39 22.56 -23.51 -0.96
CA ALA A 39 21.69 -24.10 0.05
C ALA A 39 20.28 -24.38 -0.51
N ARG A 40 20.03 -25.66 -0.81
CA ARG A 40 18.72 -26.32 -1.01
C ARG A 40 17.93 -26.06 -2.30
N ALA A 41 17.80 -27.13 -3.08
CA ALA A 41 16.54 -27.49 -3.72
C ALA A 41 15.53 -27.88 -2.62
N THR A 42 14.39 -27.18 -2.55
CA THR A 42 13.21 -27.60 -1.78
C THR A 42 12.01 -27.68 -2.74
N PRO A 43 11.26 -28.79 -2.77
CA PRO A 43 10.08 -28.92 -3.61
C PRO A 43 8.85 -28.34 -2.89
N GLY A 44 8.42 -27.14 -3.30
CA GLY A 44 7.27 -26.41 -2.73
C GLY A 44 6.19 -26.08 -3.75
N SER A 45 5.50 -27.13 -4.21
CA SER A 45 4.15 -27.26 -4.82
C SER A 45 3.45 -26.04 -5.48
N PRO A 46 3.10 -26.12 -6.79
CA PRO A 46 2.16 -25.22 -7.48
C PRO A 46 0.67 -25.53 -7.23
N ARG A 47 0.30 -26.49 -6.36
CA ARG A 47 -1.09 -26.99 -6.27
C ARG A 47 -2.06 -26.10 -5.48
N PHE A 48 -1.57 -25.14 -4.69
CA PHE A 48 -2.43 -24.30 -3.82
C PHE A 48 -3.08 -23.09 -4.52
N LEU A 49 -2.66 -22.76 -5.75
CA LEU A 49 -3.20 -21.62 -6.50
C LEU A 49 -4.59 -21.87 -7.11
N HIS A 50 -5.00 -23.14 -7.23
CA HIS A 50 -6.26 -23.50 -7.90
C HIS A 50 -7.50 -23.32 -7.02
N ASP A 51 -7.38 -23.40 -5.69
CA ASP A 51 -8.54 -23.35 -4.79
C ASP A 51 -9.02 -21.92 -4.46
N ALA A 52 -8.11 -20.94 -4.38
CA ALA A 52 -8.49 -19.53 -4.16
C ALA A 52 -9.29 -18.96 -5.35
N SER A 53 -8.94 -19.35 -6.58
CA SER A 53 -9.60 -18.91 -7.82
C SER A 53 -11.01 -19.50 -8.01
N ARG A 54 -11.28 -20.69 -7.46
CA ARG A 54 -12.62 -21.29 -7.50
C ARG A 54 -13.60 -20.64 -6.53
N ARG A 55 -13.14 -20.17 -5.36
CA ARG A 55 -14.01 -19.54 -4.36
C ARG A 55 -14.42 -18.10 -4.72
N SER A 56 -13.59 -17.36 -5.45
CA SER A 56 -13.94 -16.00 -5.90
C SER A 56 -15.06 -15.98 -6.95
N LYS A 57 -15.18 -17.02 -7.78
CA LYS A 57 -16.23 -17.12 -8.81
C LYS A 57 -17.61 -17.53 -8.25
N ALA A 58 -17.66 -18.26 -7.13
CA ALA A 58 -18.91 -18.86 -6.63
C ALA A 58 -19.81 -17.90 -5.83
N ARG A 59 -19.32 -16.71 -5.42
CA ARG A 59 -20.09 -15.75 -4.60
C ARG A 59 -20.16 -14.34 -5.16
N ALA A 60 -19.77 -14.12 -6.40
CA ALA A 60 -19.93 -12.84 -7.09
C ALA A 60 -21.39 -12.54 -7.51
N SER A 61 -22.40 -13.02 -6.77
CA SER A 61 -23.71 -12.38 -6.85
C SER A 61 -23.53 -10.99 -6.23
N SER A 62 -23.52 -9.97 -7.09
CA SER A 62 -23.23 -8.59 -6.75
C SER A 62 -24.32 -8.02 -5.83
N SER A 63 -24.29 -8.38 -4.55
CA SER A 63 -25.10 -7.72 -3.54
C SER A 63 -24.54 -6.31 -3.33
N THR A 64 -25.34 -5.32 -3.66
CA THR A 64 -25.06 -3.91 -3.35
C THR A 64 -25.80 -3.53 -2.09
N LEU A 65 -25.15 -2.80 -1.19
CA LEU A 65 -25.78 -2.19 -0.02
C LEU A 65 -26.20 -0.76 -0.36
N ARG A 66 -27.40 -0.39 0.09
CA ARG A 66 -27.93 0.97 -0.01
C ARG A 66 -27.95 1.62 1.36
N PHE A 67 -27.44 2.84 1.44
CA PHE A 67 -27.43 3.64 2.66
C PHE A 67 -28.16 4.95 2.40
N GLN A 68 -29.03 5.34 3.32
CA GLN A 68 -29.62 6.67 3.32
C GLN A 68 -28.78 7.56 4.23
N VAL A 69 -28.09 8.52 3.64
CA VAL A 69 -27.21 9.44 4.36
C VAL A 69 -27.94 10.76 4.52
N PRO A 70 -28.17 11.24 5.75
CA PRO A 70 -28.77 12.55 5.97
C PRO A 70 -27.84 13.64 5.42
N PRO A 71 -28.40 14.76 4.95
CA PRO A 71 -27.60 15.85 4.40
C PRO A 71 -26.66 16.38 5.48
N THR A 72 -25.43 16.72 5.10
CA THR A 72 -24.51 17.40 6.01
C THR A 72 -25.19 18.69 6.47
N PRO A 73 -25.31 18.96 7.79
CA PRO A 73 -25.83 20.23 8.26
C PRO A 73 -24.89 21.32 7.75
N VAL A 74 -25.28 21.98 6.66
CA VAL A 74 -24.65 23.21 6.21
C VAL A 74 -24.96 24.18 7.34
N ALA A 75 -23.92 24.70 8.00
CA ALA A 75 -24.10 25.77 8.98
C ALA A 75 -24.88 26.88 8.27
N LEU A 76 -26.18 26.95 8.54
CA LEU A 76 -27.03 27.98 7.97
C LEU A 76 -26.45 29.31 8.46
N PRO A 77 -26.27 30.30 7.58
CA PRO A 77 -25.94 31.64 8.03
C PRO A 77 -26.99 32.02 9.06
N THR A 78 -26.55 32.47 10.24
CA THR A 78 -27.42 32.89 11.35
C THR A 78 -28.47 33.83 10.78
N PRO A 79 -29.75 33.42 10.72
CA PRO A 79 -30.78 34.29 10.18
C PRO A 79 -30.91 35.49 11.11
N ALA A 80 -30.93 36.69 10.52
CA ALA A 80 -31.35 37.89 11.26
C ALA A 80 -32.77 37.65 11.79
N ASP A 81 -33.06 38.13 13.01
CA ASP A 81 -34.34 37.98 13.70
C ASP A 81 -35.53 38.25 12.77
N VAL A 82 -36.23 37.20 12.36
CA VAL A 82 -37.50 37.27 11.65
C VAL A 82 -38.48 36.39 12.42
N GLU A 83 -39.44 37.02 13.10
CA GLU A 83 -40.60 36.37 13.73
C GLU A 83 -41.32 35.48 12.69
N MET A 84 -41.29 34.17 12.88
CA MET A 84 -41.95 33.20 11.99
C MET A 84 -43.00 32.39 12.74
N THR A 85 -44.20 32.43 12.17
CA THR A 85 -45.44 31.71 12.52
C THR A 85 -45.27 30.19 12.35
N ASP A 86 -45.98 29.39 13.16
CA ASP A 86 -45.93 27.91 13.22
C ASP A 86 -45.97 27.22 11.84
N ALA A 87 -44.81 26.86 11.30
CA ALA A 87 -44.68 26.03 10.11
C ALA A 87 -44.34 24.59 10.51
N ALA A 88 -45.07 23.62 9.95
CA ALA A 88 -44.82 22.20 10.18
C ALA A 88 -43.38 21.80 9.76
N PRO A 89 -42.73 20.87 10.48
CA PRO A 89 -41.34 20.49 10.22
C PRO A 89 -41.19 19.86 8.83
N ALA A 90 -40.46 20.54 7.95
CA ALA A 90 -40.13 20.03 6.62
C ALA A 90 -39.09 18.89 6.74
N GLU A 91 -39.36 17.74 6.12
CA GLU A 91 -38.41 16.62 6.03
C GLU A 91 -37.20 17.01 5.17
N LEU A 92 -36.00 16.89 5.73
CA LEU A 92 -34.77 17.19 4.99
C LEU A 92 -34.46 16.08 3.97
N PRO A 93 -34.03 16.43 2.74
CA PRO A 93 -33.78 15.45 1.69
C PRO A 93 -32.58 14.56 2.03
N THR A 94 -32.76 13.24 2.01
CA THR A 94 -31.69 12.25 2.21
C THR A 94 -31.04 11.85 0.88
N THR A 95 -29.73 11.56 0.91
CA THR A 95 -29.02 11.06 -0.28
C THR A 95 -28.85 9.54 -0.17
N THR A 96 -29.31 8.80 -1.18
CA THR A 96 -29.10 7.35 -1.25
C THR A 96 -27.76 7.04 -1.91
N VAL A 97 -26.88 6.33 -1.21
CA VAL A 97 -25.59 5.86 -1.71
C VAL A 97 -25.63 4.34 -1.87
N THR A 98 -25.17 3.85 -3.04
CA THR A 98 -25.06 2.42 -3.32
C THR A 98 -23.59 2.01 -3.35
N LEU A 99 -23.21 1.02 -2.52
CA LEU A 99 -21.85 0.51 -2.41
C LEU A 99 -21.84 -1.01 -2.56
N PRO A 100 -20.77 -1.62 -3.10
CA PRO A 100 -20.69 -3.07 -3.19
C PRO A 100 -20.55 -3.68 -1.79
N ARG A 101 -21.19 -4.82 -1.52
CA ARG A 101 -20.99 -5.52 -0.24
C ARG A 101 -19.55 -5.99 -0.08
N LEU A 102 -18.98 -6.53 -1.15
CA LEU A 102 -17.65 -7.13 -1.20
C LEU A 102 -16.78 -6.41 -2.23
N LEU A 103 -15.49 -6.28 -1.92
CA LEU A 103 -14.49 -5.79 -2.87
C LEU A 103 -14.09 -6.94 -3.79
N ALA A 104 -14.34 -6.81 -5.09
CA ALA A 104 -13.98 -7.85 -6.06
C ALA A 104 -12.45 -7.93 -6.23
N HIS A 105 -11.92 -9.15 -6.26
CA HIS A 105 -10.51 -9.40 -6.56
C HIS A 105 -10.33 -9.48 -8.08
N PRO A 106 -9.44 -8.68 -8.67
CA PRO A 106 -9.10 -8.83 -10.08
C PRO A 106 -8.40 -10.18 -10.31
N GLN A 107 -8.35 -10.64 -11.56
CA GLN A 107 -7.60 -11.85 -11.89
C GLN A 107 -6.10 -11.63 -11.63
N ARG A 108 -5.49 -12.52 -10.83
CA ARG A 108 -4.05 -12.49 -10.55
C ARG A 108 -3.24 -12.41 -11.83
N LYS A 109 -2.40 -11.38 -11.91
CA LYS A 109 -1.45 -11.14 -12.99
C LYS A 109 -0.07 -11.01 -12.37
N GLU A 110 0.81 -11.95 -12.69
CA GLU A 110 2.21 -11.90 -12.27
C GLU A 110 2.93 -10.77 -13.03
N VAL A 111 3.89 -10.11 -12.38
CA VAL A 111 4.74 -9.11 -13.04
C VAL A 111 5.68 -9.85 -14.01
N PRO A 112 5.74 -9.46 -15.31
CA PRO A 112 6.67 -10.07 -16.25
C PRO A 112 8.12 -9.84 -15.82
N ARG A 113 8.94 -10.90 -15.78
CA ARG A 113 10.36 -10.84 -15.37
C ARG A 113 11.17 -9.85 -16.19
N GLU A 114 10.89 -9.76 -17.49
CA GLU A 114 11.51 -8.81 -18.41
C GLU A 114 11.41 -7.35 -17.92
N THR A 115 10.35 -7.00 -17.19
CA THR A 115 10.18 -5.67 -16.61
C THR A 115 11.30 -5.35 -15.63
N MET A 116 11.69 -6.32 -14.80
CA MET A 116 12.77 -6.15 -13.84
C MET A 116 14.14 -6.16 -14.51
N THR A 117 14.34 -7.02 -15.51
CA THR A 117 15.58 -7.07 -16.31
C THR A 117 15.84 -5.75 -17.04
N LYS A 118 14.80 -5.07 -17.53
CA LYS A 118 14.94 -3.75 -18.16
C LYS A 118 15.36 -2.66 -17.18
N ILE A 119 14.94 -2.76 -15.91
CA ILE A 119 15.34 -1.82 -14.87
C ILE A 119 16.77 -2.09 -14.42
N ASP A 120 17.08 -3.37 -14.22
CA ASP A 120 18.42 -3.82 -13.88
C ASP A 120 18.71 -5.19 -14.52
N PRO A 121 19.62 -5.25 -15.52
CA PRO A 121 19.97 -6.50 -16.20
C PRO A 121 20.49 -7.59 -15.25
N THR A 122 21.04 -7.22 -14.09
CA THR A 122 21.56 -8.20 -13.12
C THR A 122 20.46 -9.03 -12.46
N LEU A 123 19.19 -8.65 -12.60
CA LEU A 123 18.03 -9.35 -12.06
C LEU A 123 17.45 -10.42 -13.00
N GLU A 124 17.99 -10.62 -14.21
CA GLU A 124 17.47 -11.58 -15.20
C GLU A 124 17.22 -12.99 -14.63
N ASN A 125 18.13 -13.48 -13.80
CA ASN A 125 18.07 -14.82 -13.22
C ASN A 125 17.64 -14.83 -11.75
N VAL A 126 17.15 -13.69 -11.23
CA VAL A 126 16.74 -13.56 -9.84
C VAL A 126 15.23 -13.83 -9.72
N PRO A 127 14.79 -14.78 -8.88
CA PRO A 127 13.37 -15.01 -8.64
C PRO A 127 12.66 -13.74 -8.14
N MET A 128 11.45 -13.49 -8.64
CA MET A 128 10.65 -12.31 -8.27
C MET A 128 10.37 -12.24 -6.78
N ASP A 129 10.08 -13.37 -6.14
CA ASP A 129 9.76 -13.40 -4.70
C ASP A 129 10.98 -13.02 -3.86
N PHE A 130 12.18 -13.49 -4.24
CA PHE A 130 13.42 -13.07 -3.59
C PHE A 130 13.66 -11.56 -3.76
N THR A 131 13.38 -11.01 -4.94
CA THR A 131 13.47 -9.57 -5.17
C THR A 131 12.51 -8.79 -4.27
N ARG A 132 11.25 -9.25 -4.17
CA ARG A 132 10.23 -8.66 -3.29
C ARG A 132 10.62 -8.74 -1.81
N ASP A 133 11.24 -9.83 -1.37
CA ASP A 133 11.74 -9.99 0.01
C ASP A 133 12.85 -8.99 0.34
N VAL A 134 13.80 -8.81 -0.58
CA VAL A 134 14.86 -7.81 -0.39
C VAL A 134 14.29 -6.39 -0.40
N LEU A 135 13.35 -6.10 -1.31
CA LEU A 135 12.67 -4.81 -1.34
C LEU A 135 11.84 -4.57 -0.08
N LYS A 136 11.22 -5.59 0.52
CA LYS A 136 10.53 -5.47 1.81
C LYS A 136 11.49 -5.07 2.93
N MET A 137 12.72 -5.58 2.93
CA MET A 137 13.75 -5.21 3.92
C MET A 137 14.31 -3.81 3.68
N GLN A 138 14.55 -3.42 2.42
CA GLN A 138 15.18 -2.12 2.09
C GLN A 138 14.18 -0.97 1.95
N GLY A 139 12.92 -1.29 1.69
CA GLY A 139 11.87 -0.32 1.37
C GLY A 139 11.65 0.75 2.44
N PRO A 140 11.69 0.47 3.76
CA PRO A 140 11.63 1.53 4.78
C PRO A 140 12.75 2.58 4.66
N HIS A 141 13.97 2.15 4.33
CA HIS A 141 15.10 3.07 4.11
C HIS A 141 14.93 3.89 2.84
N MET A 142 14.47 3.26 1.76
CA MET A 142 14.16 3.95 0.50
C MET A 142 13.03 4.97 0.69
N LEU A 143 11.97 4.63 1.45
CA LEU A 143 10.87 5.54 1.77
C LEU A 143 11.34 6.74 2.62
N LYS A 144 12.30 6.51 3.53
CA LYS A 144 12.93 7.60 4.28
C LYS A 144 13.63 8.59 3.34
N VAL A 145 14.41 8.11 2.37
CA VAL A 145 15.03 8.96 1.34
C VAL A 145 13.98 9.78 0.60
N LEU A 146 12.86 9.17 0.17
CA LEU A 146 11.76 9.89 -0.50
C LEU A 146 11.17 11.03 0.33
N SER A 147 11.11 10.88 1.65
CA SER A 147 10.61 11.93 2.55
C SER A 147 11.55 13.14 2.68
N SER A 148 12.82 12.98 2.30
CA SER A 148 13.82 14.05 2.28
C SER A 148 13.81 14.88 0.99
N VAL A 149 13.07 14.42 -0.03
CA VAL A 149 13.07 15.01 -1.37
C VAL A 149 12.28 16.32 -1.38
N GLN A 150 12.88 17.36 -1.92
CA GLN A 150 12.22 18.63 -2.23
C GLN A 150 12.21 18.85 -3.73
N ALA A 151 11.09 19.36 -4.25
CA ALA A 151 10.92 19.64 -5.66
C ALA A 151 10.19 20.98 -5.82
N GLU A 152 10.65 21.79 -6.76
CA GLU A 152 9.96 23.05 -7.06
C GLU A 152 8.66 22.78 -7.84
N PRO A 153 7.53 23.43 -7.46
CA PRO A 153 6.28 23.25 -8.18
C PRO A 153 6.35 23.79 -9.62
N ALA A 154 5.97 22.95 -10.58
CA ALA A 154 5.79 23.40 -11.96
C ALA A 154 4.59 24.35 -12.07
N ARG A 155 4.77 25.54 -12.67
CA ARG A 155 3.74 26.60 -12.68
C ARG A 155 2.71 26.47 -13.81
N ASN A 156 3.12 26.03 -14.99
CA ASN A 156 2.30 26.15 -16.21
C ASN A 156 2.02 24.82 -16.91
N ALA A 157 3.04 23.96 -17.02
CA ALA A 157 2.95 22.66 -17.68
C ALA A 157 3.77 21.64 -16.89
N LEU A 158 3.39 20.37 -16.99
CA LEU A 158 4.16 19.28 -16.40
C LEU A 158 5.46 19.13 -17.21
N PRO A 159 6.65 19.35 -16.61
CA PRO A 159 7.90 19.20 -17.34
C PRO A 159 8.18 17.72 -17.59
N LYS A 160 9.01 17.40 -18.58
CA LYS A 160 9.42 16.00 -18.86
C LYS A 160 10.41 15.47 -17.82
N GLU A 161 11.22 16.37 -17.28
CA GLU A 161 12.23 16.10 -16.25
C GLU A 161 12.13 17.20 -15.19
N LEU A 162 12.48 16.87 -13.96
CA LEU A 162 12.38 17.81 -12.84
C LEU A 162 13.66 17.71 -11.99
N PRO A 163 14.33 18.84 -11.72
CA PRO A 163 15.38 18.89 -10.71
C PRO A 163 14.74 18.72 -9.33
N ILE A 164 15.29 17.82 -8.54
CA ILE A 164 14.86 17.54 -7.18
C ILE A 164 16.07 17.55 -6.25
N VAL A 165 15.90 18.13 -5.06
CA VAL A 165 16.93 18.16 -4.02
C VAL A 165 16.71 16.98 -3.08
N VAL A 166 17.76 16.18 -2.86
CA VAL A 166 17.70 15.03 -1.95
C VAL A 166 18.58 15.30 -0.74
N ASN A 167 17.96 15.32 0.45
CA ASN A 167 18.66 15.67 1.70
C ASN A 167 19.11 14.44 2.51
N ASP A 168 18.73 13.22 2.13
CA ASP A 168 19.16 11.98 2.76
C ASP A 168 19.75 11.03 1.70
N LEU A 169 21.07 10.82 1.74
CA LEU A 169 21.81 9.91 0.85
C LEU A 169 22.17 8.56 1.51
N SER A 170 21.40 8.14 2.53
CA SER A 170 21.62 6.89 3.26
C SER A 170 21.17 5.63 2.53
N CYS A 171 20.38 5.76 1.45
CA CYS A 171 19.87 4.65 0.65
C CYS A 171 19.85 5.02 -0.85
N ASP A 172 19.26 4.14 -1.67
CA ASP A 172 19.06 4.38 -3.11
C ASP A 172 18.21 5.64 -3.33
N LEU A 173 18.52 6.38 -4.40
CA LEU A 173 17.88 7.64 -4.75
C LEU A 173 16.59 7.42 -5.53
N PRO A 174 15.60 8.34 -5.44
CA PRO A 174 14.43 8.30 -6.31
C PRO A 174 14.86 8.31 -7.77
N THR A 175 14.26 7.43 -8.57
CA THR A 175 14.55 7.37 -10.00
C THR A 175 13.55 8.17 -10.81
N HIS A 176 12.35 8.41 -10.31
CA HIS A 176 11.29 9.08 -11.05
C HIS A 176 10.49 10.02 -10.15
N MET A 177 9.84 11.00 -10.79
CA MET A 177 8.78 11.80 -10.17
C MET A 177 7.43 11.41 -10.78
N MET A 178 6.56 10.77 -10.01
CA MET A 178 5.22 10.39 -10.47
C MET A 178 4.27 11.59 -10.39
N ALA A 179 3.73 12.00 -11.53
CA ALA A 179 2.71 13.03 -11.62
C ALA A 179 1.32 12.40 -11.60
N VAL A 180 0.76 12.30 -10.39
CA VAL A 180 -0.48 11.56 -10.14
C VAL A 180 -1.70 12.46 -10.26
N TRP A 181 -2.71 12.00 -10.99
CA TRP A 181 -3.91 12.79 -11.31
C TRP A 181 -5.18 11.92 -11.44
N SER A 182 -6.36 12.53 -11.30
CA SER A 182 -7.64 11.78 -11.30
C SER A 182 -8.13 11.48 -12.72
N ARG A 183 -8.27 10.20 -13.09
CA ARG A 183 -8.80 9.80 -14.41
C ARG A 183 -10.24 10.22 -14.65
N LEU A 184 -10.98 10.55 -13.58
CA LEU A 184 -12.37 10.95 -13.71
C LEU A 184 -12.47 12.26 -14.52
N PRO A 185 -13.47 12.37 -15.42
CA PRO A 185 -13.77 13.63 -16.09
C PRO A 185 -13.99 14.72 -15.04
N THR A 186 -13.38 15.88 -15.28
CA THR A 186 -13.56 17.06 -14.42
C THR A 186 -14.12 18.18 -15.29
N SER A 187 -15.10 18.91 -14.76
CA SER A 187 -15.60 20.15 -15.37
C SER A 187 -14.64 21.32 -15.18
N LEU A 188 -13.58 21.15 -14.37
CA LEU A 188 -12.62 22.20 -14.11
C LEU A 188 -11.64 22.35 -15.30
N PRO A 189 -11.28 23.59 -15.66
CA PRO A 189 -10.36 23.85 -16.78
C PRO A 189 -8.93 23.38 -16.50
N LYS A 190 -8.55 23.26 -15.22
CA LYS A 190 -7.22 22.79 -14.79
C LYS A 190 -7.37 21.59 -13.89
N ARG A 191 -6.64 20.52 -14.21
CA ARG A 191 -6.62 19.30 -13.42
C ARG A 191 -5.56 19.39 -12.33
N LYS A 192 -5.94 19.05 -11.09
CA LYS A 192 -4.99 18.93 -9.98
C LYS A 192 -4.05 17.73 -10.22
N VAL A 193 -2.75 18.00 -10.16
CA VAL A 193 -1.68 17.00 -10.25
C VAL A 193 -0.83 17.09 -8.99
N THR A 194 -0.50 15.95 -8.40
CA THR A 194 0.43 15.89 -7.26
C THR A 194 1.67 15.09 -7.68
N LEU A 195 2.84 15.60 -7.34
CA LEU A 195 4.13 14.98 -7.64
C LEU A 195 4.59 14.13 -6.46
N TYR A 196 5.02 12.89 -6.73
CA TYR A 196 5.56 11.97 -5.73
C TYR A 196 6.87 11.36 -6.22
N PRO A 197 7.99 11.50 -5.48
CA PRO A 197 9.22 10.83 -5.85
C PRO A 197 9.06 9.32 -5.61
N VAL A 198 9.60 8.49 -6.50
CA VAL A 198 9.50 7.03 -6.40
C VAL A 198 10.75 6.33 -6.90
N HIS A 199 10.90 5.06 -6.51
CA HIS A 199 11.82 4.10 -7.07
C HIS A 199 11.06 3.19 -8.04
N ASN A 200 11.45 3.21 -9.32
CA ASN A 200 10.87 2.35 -10.36
C ASN A 200 10.85 0.87 -9.94
N MET A 201 11.93 0.39 -9.32
CA MET A 201 12.07 -0.99 -8.84
C MET A 201 10.91 -1.44 -7.93
N ILE A 202 10.43 -0.58 -7.02
CA ILE A 202 9.34 -0.90 -6.09
C ILE A 202 8.02 -1.01 -6.85
N LEU A 203 7.74 -0.06 -7.74
CA LEU A 203 6.51 -0.07 -8.52
C LEU A 203 6.48 -1.26 -9.49
N ALA A 204 7.57 -1.49 -10.21
CA ALA A 204 7.70 -2.59 -11.15
C ALA A 204 7.53 -3.96 -10.47
N ALA A 205 8.14 -4.17 -9.30
CA ALA A 205 8.04 -5.45 -8.58
C ALA A 205 6.61 -5.79 -8.10
N HIS A 206 5.74 -4.78 -7.96
CA HIS A 206 4.43 -4.92 -7.33
C HIS A 206 3.23 -4.56 -8.23
N CYS A 207 3.41 -3.83 -9.33
CA CYS A 207 2.31 -3.32 -10.18
C CYS A 207 2.32 -3.95 -11.56
N ALA A 208 1.55 -5.02 -11.77
CA ALA A 208 1.55 -5.78 -13.04
C ALA A 208 0.88 -5.05 -14.22
N ASN A 209 0.15 -3.96 -13.98
CA ASN A 209 -0.47 -3.14 -15.01
C ASN A 209 0.22 -1.78 -15.22
N LEU A 210 1.31 -1.51 -14.50
CA LEU A 210 2.08 -0.30 -14.74
C LEU A 210 2.89 -0.49 -16.04
N PRO A 211 2.82 0.45 -17.00
CA PRO A 211 3.67 0.40 -18.18
C PRO A 211 5.14 0.55 -17.78
N ALA A 212 6.05 0.09 -18.65
CA ALA A 212 7.47 0.34 -18.46
C ALA A 212 7.72 1.86 -18.40
N LEU A 213 8.43 2.29 -17.36
CA LEU A 213 8.82 3.68 -17.20
C LEU A 213 10.04 3.99 -18.09
N PRO A 214 10.26 5.27 -18.45
CA PRO A 214 11.49 5.69 -19.11
C PRO A 214 12.73 5.25 -18.33
N GLU A 215 13.86 5.12 -19.03
CA GLU A 215 15.14 4.87 -18.34
C GLU A 215 15.50 6.06 -17.47
N SER A 216 16.06 5.78 -16.29
CA SER A 216 16.48 6.80 -15.34
C SER A 216 17.65 6.31 -14.52
N HIS A 217 18.75 7.03 -14.64
CA HIS A 217 20.00 6.75 -13.94
C HIS A 217 20.50 8.06 -13.30
N PRO A 218 19.81 8.57 -12.26
CA PRO A 218 20.23 9.79 -11.61
C PRO A 218 21.64 9.58 -11.05
N GLN A 219 22.55 10.48 -11.41
CA GLN A 219 23.89 10.46 -10.84
C GLN A 219 23.81 10.77 -9.35
N PRO A 220 24.44 9.98 -8.47
CA PRO A 220 24.44 10.28 -7.06
C PRO A 220 25.07 11.65 -6.81
N PRO A 221 24.41 12.55 -6.05
CA PRO A 221 25.01 13.82 -5.69
C PRO A 221 26.24 13.58 -4.82
N SER A 222 27.21 14.50 -4.91
CA SER A 222 28.45 14.44 -4.12
C SER A 222 28.20 14.83 -2.67
N THR A 223 27.22 15.70 -2.43
CA THR A 223 26.86 16.23 -1.11
C THR A 223 25.36 16.26 -0.90
N ASP A 224 24.91 16.11 0.35
CA ASP A 224 23.50 16.27 0.73
C ASP A 224 23.00 17.67 0.31
N GLY A 225 21.77 17.74 -0.21
CA GLY A 225 21.17 19.01 -0.65
C GLY A 225 21.50 19.42 -2.10
N GLU A 226 22.30 18.65 -2.82
CA GLU A 226 22.50 18.83 -4.25
C GLU A 226 21.30 18.29 -5.06
N SER A 227 21.03 18.93 -6.21
CA SER A 227 19.92 18.57 -7.07
C SER A 227 20.28 17.44 -8.04
N ILE A 228 19.41 16.44 -8.16
CA ILE A 228 19.43 15.45 -9.24
C ILE A 228 18.27 15.70 -10.19
N THR A 229 18.42 15.35 -11.47
CA THR A 229 17.33 15.44 -12.44
C THR A 229 16.71 14.06 -12.63
N VAL A 230 15.38 13.99 -12.52
CA VAL A 230 14.62 12.75 -12.73
C VAL A 230 13.48 12.97 -13.73
N PRO A 231 13.13 11.96 -14.54
CA PRO A 231 11.97 12.03 -15.42
C PRO A 231 10.66 12.12 -14.63
N VAL A 232 9.73 12.90 -15.16
CA VAL A 232 8.38 13.07 -14.64
C VAL A 232 7.42 12.18 -15.43
N VAL A 233 6.79 11.24 -14.75
CA VAL A 233 5.91 10.25 -15.37
C VAL A 233 4.46 10.52 -14.99
N PRO A 234 3.57 10.81 -15.95
CA PRO A 234 2.15 10.98 -15.67
C PRO A 234 1.50 9.63 -15.31
N LEU A 235 0.77 9.60 -14.20
CA LEU A 235 0.00 8.43 -13.76
C LEU A 235 -1.42 8.84 -13.40
N GLY A 236 -2.35 8.56 -14.30
CA GLY A 236 -3.77 8.68 -13.98
C GLY A 236 -4.17 7.56 -13.02
N LEU A 237 -4.90 7.89 -11.95
CA LEU A 237 -5.50 6.91 -11.04
C LEU A 237 -6.99 7.20 -10.80
N PRO A 238 -7.81 6.18 -10.46
CA PRO A 238 -9.18 6.37 -10.00
C PRO A 238 -9.29 7.27 -8.75
N SER A 239 -8.34 7.13 -7.81
CA SER A 239 -8.29 7.89 -6.57
C SER A 239 -6.86 8.38 -6.28
N PRO A 240 -6.44 9.54 -6.82
CA PRO A 240 -5.11 10.07 -6.58
C PRO A 240 -4.75 10.25 -5.10
N HIS A 241 -5.74 10.63 -4.29
CA HIS A 241 -5.51 10.95 -2.88
C HIS A 241 -5.08 9.74 -2.04
N SER A 242 -5.45 8.52 -2.43
CA SER A 242 -5.05 7.29 -1.74
C SER A 242 -3.70 6.74 -2.21
N PHE A 243 -3.05 7.38 -3.18
CA PHE A 243 -1.76 6.93 -3.71
C PHE A 243 -0.64 6.93 -2.65
N PRO A 244 -0.46 7.97 -1.81
CA PRO A 244 0.63 8.00 -0.82
C PRO A 244 0.58 6.82 0.17
N GLN A 245 -0.61 6.48 0.66
CA GLN A 245 -0.82 5.38 1.59
C GLN A 245 -0.54 4.04 0.92
N LEU A 246 -1.00 3.87 -0.33
CA LEU A 246 -0.73 2.68 -1.12
C LEU A 246 0.77 2.51 -1.38
N THR A 247 1.47 3.57 -1.81
CA THR A 247 2.92 3.51 -2.02
C THR A 247 3.64 3.23 -0.71
N SER A 248 3.29 3.91 0.39
CA SER A 248 3.88 3.65 1.71
C SER A 248 3.77 2.17 2.11
N TYR A 249 2.62 1.54 1.84
CA TYR A 249 2.47 0.10 2.03
C TYR A 249 3.40 -0.71 1.13
N LEU A 250 3.53 -0.38 -0.16
CA LEU A 250 4.43 -1.11 -1.07
C LEU A 250 5.90 -1.08 -0.61
N TYR A 251 6.35 0.03 -0.01
CA TYR A 251 7.70 0.14 0.55
C TYR A 251 7.85 -0.61 1.88
N THR A 252 6.88 -0.49 2.78
CA THR A 252 7.06 -0.94 4.18
C THR A 252 6.48 -2.33 4.43
N LYS A 253 5.52 -2.76 3.61
CA LYS A 253 4.68 -3.96 3.82
C LYS A 253 4.05 -4.03 5.22
N ARG A 254 3.84 -2.86 5.85
CA ARG A 254 3.27 -2.72 7.19
C ARG A 254 1.75 -2.64 7.14
N VAL A 255 1.12 -3.78 7.40
CA VAL A 255 -0.34 -3.95 7.44
C VAL A 255 -0.99 -3.10 8.54
N ASP A 256 -0.32 -2.93 9.66
CA ASP A 256 -0.76 -2.15 10.81
C ASP A 256 -0.85 -0.66 10.46
N THR A 257 0.18 -0.12 9.83
CA THR A 257 0.21 1.29 9.39
C THR A 257 -0.83 1.55 8.31
N LEU A 258 -1.02 0.59 7.39
CA LEU A 258 -2.06 0.70 6.38
C LEU A 258 -3.46 0.69 7.00
N LEU A 259 -3.74 -0.23 7.92
CA LEU A 259 -5.04 -0.32 8.58
C LEU A 259 -5.37 0.97 9.34
N LEU A 260 -4.40 1.54 10.05
CA LEU A 260 -4.53 2.85 10.71
C LEU A 260 -4.84 3.97 9.72
N ALA A 261 -4.24 3.95 8.53
CA ALA A 261 -4.50 4.95 7.49
C ALA A 261 -5.87 4.81 6.82
N LEU A 262 -6.42 3.58 6.77
CA LEU A 262 -7.71 3.27 6.17
C LEU A 262 -8.90 3.56 7.09
N LEU A 263 -8.71 3.59 8.41
CA LEU A 263 -9.78 3.76 9.38
C LEU A 263 -9.78 5.16 10.02
N PRO A 264 -10.93 5.64 10.54
CA PRO A 264 -11.01 6.96 11.19
C PRO A 264 -10.20 7.05 12.49
N CYS A 265 -10.02 5.92 13.19
CA CYS A 265 -9.23 5.82 14.41
C CYS A 265 -8.60 4.43 14.53
N ALA A 266 -7.64 4.28 15.43
CA ALA A 266 -7.00 2.99 15.69
C ALA A 266 -8.00 1.96 16.24
N PRO A 267 -7.92 0.69 15.80
CA PRO A 267 -8.70 -0.39 16.40
C PRO A 267 -8.23 -0.64 17.85
N PRO A 268 -9.15 -0.95 18.78
CA PRO A 268 -8.84 -1.08 20.22
C PRO A 268 -7.98 -2.30 20.61
N ALA A 269 -7.73 -3.23 19.69
CA ALA A 269 -6.87 -4.42 19.82
C ALA A 269 -6.56 -4.94 18.40
N PRO A 270 -5.62 -5.88 18.17
CA PRO A 270 -5.56 -6.56 16.87
C PRO A 270 -6.93 -7.16 16.57
N LEU A 271 -7.53 -6.79 15.42
CA LEU A 271 -8.79 -7.34 14.91
C LEU A 271 -8.60 -8.78 14.39
N GLN A 272 -7.85 -9.58 15.14
CA GLN A 272 -7.50 -10.95 14.84
C GLN A 272 -7.98 -11.82 16.00
N PRO A 273 -8.72 -12.90 15.72
CA PRO A 273 -9.20 -13.80 16.75
C PRO A 273 -8.02 -14.49 17.43
N SER A 274 -8.19 -14.82 18.71
CA SER A 274 -7.20 -15.59 19.46
C SER A 274 -6.82 -16.88 18.69
N PRO A 275 -5.53 -17.27 18.68
CA PRO A 275 -5.13 -18.54 18.07
C PRO A 275 -5.78 -19.75 18.74
N ASP A 276 -6.14 -19.64 20.01
CA ASP A 276 -6.70 -20.73 20.84
C ASP A 276 -8.24 -20.80 20.80
N SER A 277 -8.88 -19.91 20.05
CA SER A 277 -10.33 -19.84 19.98
C SER A 277 -10.91 -20.96 19.11
N GLU A 278 -11.83 -21.74 19.67
CA GLU A 278 -12.53 -22.82 18.95
C GLU A 278 -13.43 -22.27 17.83
N ASP A 279 -13.96 -21.05 17.99
CA ASP A 279 -14.81 -20.36 17.02
C ASP A 279 -14.24 -18.99 16.63
N ARG A 280 -13.08 -19.04 15.95
CA ARG A 280 -12.35 -17.87 15.46
C ARG A 280 -13.20 -16.96 14.58
N GLU A 281 -14.13 -17.54 13.81
CA GLU A 281 -15.02 -16.79 12.93
C GLU A 281 -16.04 -15.97 13.72
N ALA A 282 -16.72 -16.58 14.70
CA ALA A 282 -17.67 -15.85 15.54
C ALA A 282 -16.99 -14.76 16.37
N GLU A 283 -15.81 -15.04 16.93
CA GLU A 283 -15.03 -14.05 17.68
C GLU A 283 -14.64 -12.86 16.79
N GLN A 284 -14.17 -13.11 15.56
CA GLN A 284 -13.81 -12.04 14.63
C GLN A 284 -15.03 -11.20 14.22
N LYS A 285 -16.18 -11.84 13.95
CA LYS A 285 -17.43 -11.12 13.68
C LYS A 285 -17.84 -10.22 14.84
N ALA A 286 -17.73 -10.72 16.07
CA ALA A 286 -18.06 -9.96 17.28
C ALA A 286 -17.13 -8.74 17.45
N MET A 287 -15.83 -8.90 17.23
CA MET A 287 -14.86 -7.79 17.28
C MET A 287 -15.15 -6.73 16.21
N ILE A 288 -15.41 -7.14 14.97
CA ILE A 288 -15.80 -6.23 13.88
C ILE A 288 -17.08 -5.46 14.26
N ALA A 289 -18.10 -6.16 14.76
CA ALA A 289 -19.35 -5.53 15.18
C ALA A 289 -19.16 -4.52 16.31
N GLN A 290 -18.41 -4.89 17.35
CA GLN A 290 -18.14 -4.02 18.49
C GLN A 290 -17.41 -2.74 18.05
N PHE A 291 -16.39 -2.89 17.21
CA PHE A 291 -15.64 -1.73 16.74
C PHE A 291 -16.46 -0.85 15.79
N ALA A 292 -17.24 -1.45 14.89
CA ALA A 292 -18.16 -0.73 14.02
C ALA A 292 -19.20 0.09 14.82
N ARG A 293 -19.75 -0.46 15.92
CA ARG A 293 -20.65 0.28 16.82
C ARG A 293 -19.96 1.48 17.48
N LYS A 294 -18.70 1.30 17.91
CA LYS A 294 -17.89 2.41 18.45
C LYS A 294 -17.72 3.52 17.41
N LEU A 295 -17.39 3.16 16.17
CA LEU A 295 -17.24 4.12 15.08
C LEU A 295 -18.56 4.85 14.78
N SER A 296 -19.69 4.14 14.70
CA SER A 296 -21.00 4.75 14.44
C SER A 296 -21.47 5.67 15.57
N ALA A 297 -21.09 5.39 16.82
CA ALA A 297 -21.37 6.28 17.95
C ALA A 297 -20.45 7.51 17.99
N THR A 298 -19.25 7.43 17.40
CA THR A 298 -18.23 8.49 17.46
C THR A 298 -18.27 9.44 16.26
N PHE A 299 -18.60 8.92 15.07
CA PHE A 299 -18.52 9.66 13.81
C PHE A 299 -19.88 9.79 13.14
N THR A 300 -20.10 10.90 12.45
CA THR A 300 -21.32 11.11 11.66
C THR A 300 -21.37 10.16 10.47
N PRO A 301 -22.58 9.80 9.96
CA PRO A 301 -22.72 9.00 8.75
C PRO A 301 -21.94 9.58 7.55
N HIS A 302 -21.86 10.90 7.43
CA HIS A 302 -21.10 11.56 6.38
C HIS A 302 -19.59 11.32 6.49
N ALA A 303 -19.02 11.47 7.70
CA ALA A 303 -17.59 11.21 7.93
C ALA A 303 -17.23 9.74 7.67
N LEU A 304 -18.11 8.82 8.09
CA LEU A 304 -17.96 7.39 7.78
C LEU A 304 -18.01 7.15 6.27
N LEU A 305 -18.97 7.74 5.56
CA LEU A 305 -19.08 7.62 4.11
C LEU A 305 -17.82 8.12 3.40
N GLN A 306 -17.29 9.30 3.78
CA GLN A 306 -16.06 9.84 3.19
C GLN A 306 -14.89 8.86 3.35
N ARG A 307 -14.75 8.25 4.53
CA ARG A 307 -13.70 7.25 4.76
C ARG A 307 -13.95 5.95 3.97
N THR A 308 -15.19 5.49 3.88
CA THR A 308 -15.56 4.34 3.04
C THR A 308 -15.20 4.59 1.57
N LEU A 309 -15.49 5.78 1.04
CA LEU A 309 -15.13 6.16 -0.32
C LEU A 309 -13.61 6.22 -0.52
N PHE A 310 -12.84 6.60 0.50
CA PHE A 310 -11.37 6.54 0.45
C PHE A 310 -10.87 5.10 0.31
N ILE A 311 -11.39 4.15 1.10
CA ILE A 311 -11.04 2.72 0.99
C ILE A 311 -11.42 2.19 -0.40
N TYR A 312 -12.61 2.53 -0.89
CA TYR A 312 -13.07 2.16 -2.23
C TYR A 312 -12.15 2.71 -3.33
N GLY A 313 -11.71 3.96 -3.19
CA GLY A 313 -10.75 4.60 -4.07
C GLY A 313 -9.39 3.89 -4.07
N MET A 314 -8.90 3.50 -2.89
CA MET A 314 -7.68 2.70 -2.79
C MET A 314 -7.83 1.35 -3.49
N TRP A 315 -8.96 0.65 -3.28
CA TRP A 315 -9.26 -0.59 -3.99
C TRP A 315 -9.23 -0.42 -5.50
N LYS A 316 -9.86 0.64 -6.03
CA LYS A 316 -9.81 0.95 -7.46
C LYS A 316 -8.37 1.18 -7.95
N ASN A 317 -7.52 1.85 -7.17
CA ASN A 317 -6.11 2.02 -7.53
C ASN A 317 -5.36 0.68 -7.56
N VAL A 318 -5.56 -0.17 -6.55
CA VAL A 318 -4.94 -1.51 -6.47
C VAL A 318 -5.30 -2.34 -7.70
N CYS A 319 -6.59 -2.34 -8.09
CA CYS A 319 -7.05 -2.97 -9.32
C CYS A 319 -6.42 -2.34 -10.57
N ALA A 320 -6.40 -1.00 -10.67
CA ALA A 320 -5.86 -0.29 -11.82
C ALA A 320 -4.36 -0.55 -12.02
N LEU A 321 -3.59 -0.66 -10.93
CA LEU A 321 -2.16 -0.94 -10.95
C LEU A 321 -1.85 -2.45 -11.06
N GLY A 322 -2.85 -3.32 -10.90
CA GLY A 322 -2.67 -4.77 -10.97
C GLY A 322 -1.81 -5.29 -9.82
N ILE A 323 -2.06 -4.81 -8.61
CA ILE A 323 -1.33 -5.22 -7.41
C ILE A 323 -1.95 -6.48 -6.82
N PHE A 324 -1.12 -7.52 -6.66
CA PHE A 324 -1.49 -8.80 -6.06
C PHE A 324 -0.62 -9.07 -4.84
N ASP A 325 -1.15 -8.73 -3.67
CA ASP A 325 -0.46 -8.86 -2.39
C ASP A 325 -1.50 -9.26 -1.32
N ASP A 326 -1.42 -10.49 -0.81
CA ASP A 326 -2.46 -11.09 0.04
C ASP A 326 -2.71 -10.27 1.31
N ASN A 327 -1.64 -9.73 1.91
CA ASN A 327 -1.72 -8.91 3.11
C ASN A 327 -2.41 -7.56 2.86
N LEU A 328 -2.17 -6.93 1.69
CA LEU A 328 -2.87 -5.72 1.28
C LEU A 328 -4.37 -5.97 1.13
N TRP A 329 -4.72 -7.04 0.42
CA TRP A 329 -6.11 -7.43 0.19
C TRP A 329 -6.84 -7.73 1.51
N LEU A 330 -6.21 -8.51 2.40
CA LEU A 330 -6.75 -8.83 3.71
C LEU A 330 -7.05 -7.57 4.55
N VAL A 331 -6.11 -6.63 4.62
CA VAL A 331 -6.28 -5.37 5.36
C VAL A 331 -7.40 -4.52 4.76
N MET A 332 -7.47 -4.43 3.44
CA MET A 332 -8.51 -3.66 2.76
C MET A 332 -9.91 -4.28 2.94
N GLU A 333 -10.03 -5.60 2.86
CA GLU A 333 -11.30 -6.30 3.13
C GLU A 333 -11.76 -6.09 4.57
N LEU A 334 -10.85 -6.22 5.53
CA LEU A 334 -11.14 -6.00 6.94
C LEU A 334 -11.59 -4.54 7.19
N ALA A 335 -10.85 -3.57 6.65
CA ALA A 335 -11.21 -2.16 6.79
C ALA A 335 -12.55 -1.85 6.11
N TRP A 336 -12.79 -2.41 4.93
CA TRP A 336 -14.06 -2.29 4.22
C TRP A 336 -15.21 -2.83 5.07
N GLU A 337 -15.07 -4.02 5.62
CA GLU A 337 -16.12 -4.65 6.42
C GLU A 337 -16.47 -3.84 7.67
N VAL A 338 -15.46 -3.41 8.43
CA VAL A 338 -15.65 -2.54 9.61
C VAL A 338 -16.43 -1.28 9.22
N MET A 339 -16.05 -0.64 8.12
CA MET A 339 -16.71 0.59 7.67
C MET A 339 -18.12 0.37 7.15
N MET A 340 -18.40 -0.74 6.46
CA MET A 340 -19.75 -1.08 6.00
C MET A 340 -20.69 -1.37 7.17
N CYS A 341 -20.23 -2.10 8.20
CA CYS A 341 -20.99 -2.29 9.43
C CYS A 341 -21.20 -0.98 10.19
N ALA A 342 -20.18 -0.11 10.28
CA ALA A 342 -20.30 1.18 10.95
C ALA A 342 -21.33 2.09 10.25
N MET A 343 -21.30 2.14 8.92
CA MET A 343 -22.30 2.85 8.11
C MET A 343 -23.71 2.30 8.33
N ALA A 344 -23.84 0.98 8.41
CA ALA A 344 -25.12 0.32 8.65
C ALA A 344 -25.70 0.70 10.03
N TYR A 345 -24.90 0.65 11.09
CA TYR A 345 -25.31 1.10 12.42
C TYR A 345 -25.65 2.59 12.46
N ALA A 346 -24.84 3.44 11.81
CA ALA A 346 -25.05 4.90 11.81
C ALA A 346 -26.30 5.33 11.02
N THR A 347 -26.79 4.50 10.10
CA THR A 347 -27.98 4.77 9.26
C THR A 347 -29.19 3.94 9.65
N GLY A 348 -29.11 3.14 10.72
CA GLY A 348 -30.20 2.26 11.17
C GLY A 348 -30.47 1.05 10.25
N ASN A 349 -29.57 0.74 9.32
CA ASN A 349 -29.72 -0.40 8.42
C ASN A 349 -29.25 -1.70 9.12
N THR A 350 -30.18 -2.53 9.57
CA THR A 350 -29.88 -3.79 10.28
C THR A 350 -29.56 -4.96 9.36
N SER A 351 -29.65 -4.80 8.03
CA SER A 351 -29.44 -5.90 7.08
C SER A 351 -27.97 -6.31 6.92
N VAL A 352 -27.03 -5.48 7.40
CA VAL A 352 -25.60 -5.71 7.24
C VAL A 352 -25.07 -6.49 8.43
N GLN A 353 -24.82 -7.78 8.23
CA GLN A 353 -24.19 -8.65 9.22
C GLN A 353 -22.68 -8.72 9.01
N PRO A 354 -21.85 -8.61 10.06
CA PRO A 354 -20.41 -8.76 9.96
C PRO A 354 -20.02 -10.08 9.28
N MET A 355 -19.13 -10.00 8.30
CA MET A 355 -18.53 -11.15 7.64
C MET A 355 -17.02 -11.14 7.86
N PRO A 356 -16.39 -12.26 8.24
CA PRO A 356 -14.95 -12.33 8.29
C PRO A 356 -14.36 -12.06 6.89
N PRO A 357 -13.16 -11.48 6.80
CA PRO A 357 -12.47 -11.37 5.52
C PRO A 357 -12.35 -12.75 4.87
N MET A 358 -12.53 -12.81 3.55
CA MET A 358 -12.60 -14.08 2.81
C MET A 358 -11.25 -14.79 2.77
N TYR A 359 -10.17 -14.01 2.94
CA TYR A 359 -8.81 -14.49 2.93
C TYR A 359 -8.34 -14.83 4.34
N SER A 360 -8.56 -16.07 4.79
CA SER A 360 -7.74 -16.61 5.87
C SER A 360 -6.40 -17.02 5.27
N PRO A 361 -5.26 -16.43 5.68
CA PRO A 361 -3.97 -16.94 5.26
C PRO A 361 -3.91 -18.43 5.62
N SER A 362 -3.41 -19.27 4.70
CA SER A 362 -3.17 -20.67 5.02
C SER A 362 -2.33 -20.73 6.31
N PRO A 363 -2.63 -21.66 7.24
CA PRO A 363 -1.83 -21.81 8.44
C PRO A 363 -0.37 -21.93 8.01
N VAL A 364 0.46 -20.99 8.49
CA VAL A 364 1.91 -21.07 8.31
C VAL A 364 2.30 -22.38 8.97
N LEU A 365 2.64 -23.39 8.16
CA LEU A 365 3.17 -24.63 8.70
C LEU A 365 4.37 -24.25 9.57
N PRO A 366 4.44 -24.73 10.83
CA PRO A 366 5.55 -24.40 11.69
C PRO A 366 6.83 -24.72 10.92
N GLU A 367 7.72 -23.73 10.80
CA GLU A 367 9.04 -23.94 10.24
C GLU A 367 9.65 -25.07 11.06
N THR A 368 9.76 -26.24 10.47
CA THR A 368 10.46 -27.35 11.09
C THR A 368 11.89 -26.86 11.27
N GLU A 369 12.24 -26.58 12.53
CA GLU A 369 13.61 -26.31 12.94
C GLU A 369 14.45 -27.49 12.44
N ALA A 370 15.16 -27.26 11.34
CA ALA A 370 16.15 -28.18 10.86
C ALA A 370 17.32 -28.09 11.84
N GLN A 371 17.34 -29.01 12.80
CA GLN A 371 18.50 -29.30 13.65
C GLN A 371 19.69 -29.74 12.81
#